data_AF-X1GI51-F1
#
_entry.id   AF-X1GI51-F1
#
_cell.length_a   1.000
_cell.length_b   1.000
_cell.length_c   1.000
_cell.angle_alpha   90.00
_cell.angle_beta   90.00
_cell.angle_gamma   90.00
#
_symmetry.space_group_name_H-M   'P 1'
#
loop_
_entity.id
_entity.type
_entity.pdbx_description
1 polymer ?
#
loop_
_entity_poly.entity_id
_entity_poly.type
_entity_poly.pdbx_seq_one_letter_code
_entity_poly.pdbx_strand_id
1 'polypeptide(L)' 'MSKKIPLLGLIMLIIIFVTGCFSILPTIGLASVDEIDILILESFPVQINVIARGNLPDPCTEISEVLK' A
#
# COMPACT_ATOMS: atom_id res chain seq x y z
N MET A 1 5.79 -35.27 -33.19
CA MET A 1 6.53 -34.09 -32.70
C MET A 1 5.65 -32.82 -32.74
N SER A 2 4.41 -32.86 -32.20
CA SER A 2 3.41 -31.77 -32.34
C SER A 2 2.74 -31.36 -31.00
N LYS A 3 2.85 -32.17 -29.95
CA LYS A 3 2.24 -31.92 -28.62
C LYS A 3 2.90 -30.79 -27.81
N LYS A 4 4.04 -30.26 -28.26
CA LYS A 4 4.79 -29.18 -27.59
C LYS A 4 4.28 -27.76 -27.95
N ILE A 5 3.62 -27.60 -29.10
CA ILE A 5 3.01 -26.33 -29.53
C ILE A 5 1.91 -25.85 -28.57
N PRO A 6 0.90 -26.67 -28.18
CA PRO A 6 -0.15 -26.20 -27.28
C PRO A 6 0.38 -25.96 -25.85
N LEU A 7 1.43 -26.71 -25.45
CA LEU A 7 2.08 -26.57 -24.16
C LEU A 7 2.80 -25.22 -24.02
N LEU A 8 3.47 -24.76 -25.09
CA LEU A 8 4.15 -23.47 -25.10
C LEU A 8 3.16 -22.30 -25.02
N GLY A 9 2.02 -22.41 -25.70
CA GLY A 9 0.95 -21.41 -25.63
C GLY A 9 0.33 -21.30 -24.24
N LEU A 10 0.12 -22.44 -23.55
CA LEU A 10 -0.40 -22.47 -22.19
C LEU A 10 0.59 -21.85 -21.19
N ILE A 11 1.90 -22.12 -21.33
CA ILE A 11 2.94 -21.53 -20.48
C ILE A 11 3.01 -20.02 -20.68
N MET A 12 2.90 -19.53 -21.93
CA MET A 12 2.86 -18.10 -22.21
C MET A 12 1.63 -17.41 -21.61
N LEU A 13 0.46 -18.06 -21.62
CA LEU A 13 -0.75 -17.55 -20.98
C LEU A 13 -0.61 -17.47 -19.45
N ILE A 14 -0.02 -18.49 -18.83
CA ILE A 14 0.23 -18.51 -17.39
C ILE A 14 1.20 -17.40 -16.99
N ILE A 15 2.26 -17.16 -17.76
CA ILE A 15 3.21 -16.07 -17.48
C ILE A 15 2.51 -14.71 -17.52
N ILE A 16 1.64 -14.46 -18.50
CA ILE A 16 0.87 -13.22 -18.61
C ILE A 16 -0.07 -13.02 -17.41
N PHE A 17 -0.72 -14.08 -16.94
CA PHE A 17 -1.59 -14.03 -15.75
C PHE A 17 -0.82 -13.86 -14.44
N VAL A 18 0.36 -14.47 -14.31
CA VAL A 18 1.18 -14.39 -13.10
C VAL A 18 1.87 -13.03 -12.98
N THR A 19 2.32 -12.43 -14.08
CA THR A 19 2.94 -11.08 -14.04
C THR A 19 1.93 -9.94 -13.97
N GLY A 20 0.65 -10.19 -14.29
CA GLY A 20 -0.44 -9.22 -14.14
C GLY A 20 -0.73 -8.83 -12.68
N CYS A 21 -0.43 -9.72 -11.72
CA CYS A 21 -0.59 -9.44 -10.29
C CYS A 21 0.69 -8.87 -9.64
N PHE A 22 1.82 -8.87 -10.36
CA PHE A 22 3.14 -8.55 -9.78
C PHE A 22 3.68 -7.16 -10.11
N SER A 23 2.91 -6.32 -10.82
CA SER A 23 3.40 -5.02 -11.32
C SER A 23 2.73 -3.80 -10.70
N ILE A 24 1.84 -3.98 -9.73
CA ILE A 24 1.42 -2.91 -8.84
C ILE A 24 1.49 -3.50 -7.43
N LEU A 25 2.46 -3.06 -6.64
CA LEU A 25 2.23 -2.86 -5.22
C LEU A 25 1.70 -1.42 -5.16
N PRO A 26 0.41 -1.16 -5.46
CA PRO A 26 -0.11 0.12 -5.05
C PRO A 26 0.03 0.15 -3.53
N THR A 27 -0.01 1.34 -2.99
CA THR A 27 -0.34 1.63 -1.60
C THR A 27 -1.74 1.10 -1.19
N ILE A 28 -2.13 -0.12 -1.60
CA ILE A 28 -3.32 -0.87 -1.16
C ILE A 28 -3.06 -1.39 0.25
N GLY A 29 -3.06 -0.47 1.19
CA GLY A 29 -2.84 -0.82 2.59
C GLY A 29 -2.53 0.36 3.47
N LEU A 30 -2.24 1.55 2.94
CA LEU A 30 -2.04 2.73 3.78
C LEU A 30 -3.19 3.73 3.61
N ALA A 31 -3.76 4.15 4.73
CA ALA A 31 -4.81 5.16 4.77
C ALA A 31 -4.31 6.49 4.21
N SER A 32 -5.15 7.16 3.42
CA SER A 32 -4.84 8.49 2.90
C SER A 32 -4.95 9.53 4.02
N VAL A 33 -3.98 10.44 4.10
CA VAL A 33 -3.96 11.55 5.06
C VAL A 33 -4.24 12.84 4.30
N ASP A 34 -5.31 13.52 4.68
CA ASP A 34 -5.74 14.78 4.07
C ASP A 34 -5.11 15.99 4.77
N GLU A 35 -4.90 15.89 6.09
CA GLU A 35 -4.45 17.02 6.90
C GLU A 35 -3.64 16.58 8.12
N ILE A 36 -2.66 17.41 8.51
CA ILE A 36 -1.82 17.21 9.69
C ILE A 36 -1.75 18.52 10.48
N ASP A 37 -2.24 18.49 11.72
CA ASP A 37 -2.02 19.57 12.68
C ASP A 37 -0.89 19.23 13.64
N ILE A 38 -0.02 20.22 13.89
CA ILE A 38 1.07 20.11 14.86
C ILE A 38 0.85 21.16 15.93
N LEU A 39 0.54 20.70 17.14
CA LEU A 39 0.25 21.54 18.30
C LEU A 39 1.44 21.46 19.27
N ILE A 40 2.14 22.58 19.46
CA ILE A 40 3.17 22.69 20.50
C ILE A 40 2.48 23.12 21.78
N LEU A 41 2.47 22.23 22.77
CA LEU A 41 1.74 22.43 24.04
C LEU A 41 2.63 23.12 25.09
N GLU A 42 3.90 22.72 25.16
CA GLU A 42 4.87 23.30 26.10
C GLU A 42 6.23 23.45 25.42
N SER A 43 7.02 24.43 25.85
CA SER A 43 8.37 24.66 25.33
C SER A 43 9.45 23.89 26.10
N PHE A 44 9.30 23.68 27.41
CA PHE A 44 10.26 22.94 28.23
C PHE A 44 9.61 22.17 29.40
N PRO A 45 9.68 20.82 29.39
CA PRO A 45 10.11 19.98 28.27
C PRO A 45 9.21 20.20 27.04
N VAL A 46 9.77 20.11 25.82
CA VAL A 46 8.96 20.33 24.62
C VAL A 46 7.91 19.23 24.52
N GLN A 47 6.65 19.61 24.39
CA GLN A 47 5.53 18.68 24.23
C GLN A 47 4.79 19.00 22.94
N ILE A 48 4.64 17.99 22.09
CA ILE A 48 4.01 18.13 20.76
C ILE A 48 2.86 17.12 20.68
N ASN A 49 1.70 17.61 20.25
CA ASN A 49 0.54 16.79 19.90
C ASN A 49 0.32 16.88 18.39
N VAL A 50 0.29 15.73 17.70
CA VAL A 50 0.11 15.67 16.25
C VAL A 50 -1.24 15.01 15.97
N ILE A 51 -2.07 15.68 15.16
CA ILE A 51 -3.39 15.19 14.76
C ILE A 51 -3.38 15.02 13.24
N ALA A 52 -3.38 13.76 12.79
CA ALA A 52 -3.56 13.43 11.38
C ALA A 52 -5.05 13.13 11.11
N ARG A 53 -5.60 13.71 10.05
CA ARG A 53 -6.96 13.47 9.56
C ARG A 53 -6.91 12.93 8.14
N GLY A 54 -7.84 12.06 7.80
CA GLY A 54 -7.86 11.42 6.50
C GLY A 54 -9.04 10.47 6.36
N ASN A 55 -8.97 9.60 5.35
CA ASN A 55 -10.01 8.62 5.06
C ASN A 55 -9.49 7.19 5.19
N LEU A 56 -10.30 6.34 5.84
CA LEU A 56 -10.11 4.90 5.91
C LEU A 56 -11.22 4.23 5.08
N PRO A 57 -11.04 4.13 3.75
CA PRO A 57 -12.13 3.83 2.83
C PRO A 57 -12.63 2.38 2.91
N ASP A 58 -11.78 1.46 3.38
CA ASP A 58 -12.07 0.04 3.42
C ASP A 58 -11.30 -0.65 4.57
N PRO A 59 -11.73 -1.86 4.99
CA PRO A 59 -11.09 -2.59 6.09
C PRO A 59 -9.74 -3.24 5.72
N CYS A 60 -9.31 -3.19 4.45
CA CYS A 60 -7.99 -3.68 4.02
C CYS A 60 -6.93 -2.58 4.08
N THR A 61 -7.35 -1.34 4.34
CA THR A 61 -6.48 -0.19 4.54
C THR A 61 -6.08 -0.10 6.02
N GLU A 62 -4.82 0.20 6.28
CA GLU A 62 -4.22 0.23 7.61
C GLU A 62 -3.61 1.59 7.92
N ILE A 63 -3.53 1.92 9.21
CA ILE A 63 -2.83 3.10 9.71
C ILE A 63 -1.41 2.66 10.07
N SER A 64 -0.41 3.30 9.48
CA SER A 64 0.99 2.98 9.76
C SER A 64 1.42 3.44 11.15
N GLU A 65 2.46 2.81 11.67
CA GLU A 65 3.04 3.09 12.98
C GLU A 65 3.81 4.41 12.98
N VAL A 66 3.97 5.00 14.18
CA VAL A 66 4.87 6.15 14.37
C VAL A 66 6.30 5.63 14.51
N LEU A 67 7.17 5.98 13.56
CA LEU A 67 8.59 5.65 13.63
C LEU A 67 9.28 6.50 14.70
N LYS A 68 10.15 5.86 15.48
CA LYS A 68 10.88 6.44 16.63
C LYS A 68 12.21 7.08 16.23
#